data_AF-A0A7W0LRI2-F1
#
_entry.id   AF-A0A7W0LRI2-F1
#
_cell.length_a   1.000
_cell.length_b   1.000
_cell.length_c   1.000
_cell.angle_alpha   90.00
_cell.angle_beta   90.00
_cell.angle_gamma   90.00
#
_symmetry.space_group_name_H-M   'P 1'
#
loop_
_entity.id
_entity.type
_entity.pdbx_description
1 polymer ?
#
loop_
_entity_poly.entity_id
_entity_poly.type
_entity_poly.pdbx_seq_one_letter_code
_entity_poly.pdbx_strand_id
1 'polypeptide(L)' 'MAWLGAARAPPSWAERRQELEVVLRPAAALDPTAEPGAAVDALGALAEAGATIVDVRLVHRSAGHCVEQLEALIRLAEA' A
#
# COMPACT_ATOMS: atom_id res chain seq x y z
N MET A 1 2.24 8.54 -18.45
CA MET A 1 3.18 9.07 -17.42
C MET A 1 3.49 10.57 -17.61
N ALA A 2 2.58 11.40 -18.12
CA ALA A 2 2.86 12.84 -18.35
C ALA A 2 2.91 13.66 -17.04
N TRP A 3 2.17 13.23 -16.02
CA TRP A 3 2.07 13.95 -14.75
C TRP A 3 3.37 13.91 -13.92
N LEU A 4 4.17 12.84 -14.00
CA LEU A 4 5.46 12.75 -13.32
C LEU A 4 6.48 13.75 -13.87
N GLY A 5 6.45 14.03 -15.18
CA GLY A 5 7.28 15.05 -15.79
C GLY A 5 6.91 16.45 -15.31
N ALA A 6 5.60 16.74 -15.21
CA ALA A 6 5.12 18.01 -14.66
C ALA A 6 5.45 18.17 -13.17
N ALA A 7 5.36 17.08 -12.38
CA ALA A 7 5.73 17.08 -10.96
C ALA A 7 7.22 17.38 -10.74
N ARG A 8 8.09 17.06 -11.71
CA ARG A 8 9.54 17.31 -11.69
C ARG A 8 9.95 18.72 -12.11
N ALA A 9 9.03 19.51 -12.68
CA ALA A 9 9.34 20.83 -13.22
C ALA A 9 9.75 21.91 -12.20
N PRO A 10 9.16 22.01 -10.99
CA PRO A 10 9.51 23.09 -10.08
C PRO A 10 10.89 22.87 -9.43
N PRO A 11 11.66 23.94 -9.14
CA PRO A 11 12.97 23.84 -8.48
C PRO A 11 12.91 23.09 -7.14
N SER A 12 11.78 23.19 -6.45
CA SER A 12 11.53 22.48 -5.20
C SER A 12 11.63 20.96 -5.34
N TRP A 13 11.47 20.39 -6.54
CA TRP A 13 11.70 18.97 -6.80
C TRP A 13 13.17 18.58 -6.59
N ALA A 14 14.11 19.39 -7.07
CA ALA A 14 15.55 19.14 -6.93
C ALA A 14 16.06 19.44 -5.51
N GLU A 15 15.38 20.34 -4.79
CA GLU A 15 15.72 20.73 -3.42
C GLU A 15 15.19 19.76 -2.35
N ARG A 16 14.40 18.75 -2.75
CA ARG A 16 13.84 17.77 -1.82
C ARG A 16 14.94 17.01 -1.08
N ARG A 17 14.82 16.96 0.24
CA ARG A 17 15.69 16.16 1.10
C ARG A 17 15.20 14.73 1.32
N GLN A 18 13.99 14.41 0.83
CA GLN A 18 13.33 13.10 0.95
C GLN A 18 12.67 12.72 -0.37
N GLU A 19 12.64 11.42 -0.65
CA GLU A 19 11.95 10.87 -1.81
C GLU A 19 10.45 11.13 -1.76
N LEU A 20 9.79 11.09 -2.93
CA LEU A 20 8.35 11.28 -3.01
C LEU A 20 7.65 10.00 -2.55
N GLU A 21 6.87 10.12 -1.48
CA GLU A 21 5.95 9.08 -1.07
C GLU A 21 4.67 9.11 -1.90
N VAL A 22 4.28 7.96 -2.44
CA VAL A 22 3.04 7.73 -3.17
C VAL A 22 2.19 6.78 -2.33
N VAL A 23 1.18 7.33 -1.65
CA VAL A 23 0.26 6.56 -0.82
C VAL A 23 -0.95 6.15 -1.66
N LEU A 24 -1.12 4.85 -1.89
CA LEU A 24 -2.29 4.31 -2.58
C LEU A 24 -3.09 3.40 -1.63
N ARG A 25 -4.38 3.21 -1.96
CA ARG A 25 -5.30 2.37 -1.18
C ARG A 25 -5.93 1.32 -2.09
N PRO A 26 -6.08 0.06 -1.65
CA PRO A 26 -6.84 -0.94 -2.39
C PRO A 26 -8.32 -0.53 -2.52
N ALA A 27 -8.95 -0.87 -3.65
CA ALA A 27 -10.35 -0.51 -3.88
C ALA A 27 -11.32 -1.15 -2.85
N ALA A 28 -10.98 -2.34 -2.35
CA ALA A 28 -11.77 -3.10 -1.38
C ALA A 28 -11.04 -3.21 -0.03
N ALA A 29 -11.79 -3.56 1.03
CA ALA A 29 -11.15 -3.98 2.27
C ALA A 29 -10.40 -5.30 2.04
N LEU A 30 -9.27 -5.47 2.69
CA LEU A 30 -8.51 -6.71 2.65
C LEU A 30 -8.89 -7.59 3.84
N ASP A 31 -8.84 -8.89 3.62
CA ASP A 31 -8.88 -9.89 4.67
C ASP A 31 -7.73 -10.89 4.50
N PRO A 32 -6.52 -10.57 4.98
CA PRO A 32 -5.33 -11.40 4.75
C PRO A 32 -5.40 -12.78 5.44
N THR A 33 -6.29 -12.97 6.41
CA THR A 33 -6.49 -14.27 7.09
C THR A 33 -7.47 -15.15 6.33
N ALA A 34 -8.52 -14.59 5.73
CA ALA A 34 -9.51 -15.34 4.96
C ALA A 34 -9.14 -15.50 3.47
N GLU A 35 -8.60 -14.44 2.86
CA GLU A 35 -8.33 -14.34 1.42
C GLU A 35 -6.88 -13.87 1.14
N PRO A 36 -5.86 -14.66 1.53
CA PRO A 36 -4.45 -14.25 1.42
C PRO A 36 -4.01 -13.99 -0.03
N GLY A 37 -4.48 -14.80 -0.99
CA GLY A 37 -4.16 -14.60 -2.41
C GLY A 37 -4.72 -13.28 -2.96
N ALA A 38 -5.96 -12.95 -2.62
CA ALA A 38 -6.58 -11.69 -3.04
C ALA A 38 -5.88 -10.48 -2.41
N ALA A 39 -5.39 -10.61 -1.18
CA ALA A 39 -4.57 -9.59 -0.54
C ALA A 39 -3.23 -9.39 -1.28
N VAL A 40 -2.53 -10.46 -1.64
CA VAL A 40 -1.28 -10.39 -2.42
C VAL A 40 -1.52 -9.73 -3.77
N ASP A 41 -2.55 -10.15 -4.51
CA ASP A 41 -2.84 -9.59 -5.83
C ASP A 41 -3.17 -8.09 -5.75
N ALA A 42 -3.96 -7.68 -4.76
CA ALA A 42 -4.32 -6.28 -4.56
C ALA A 42 -3.11 -5.42 -4.19
N LEU A 43 -2.23 -5.91 -3.29
CA LEU A 43 -1.02 -5.19 -2.91
C LEU A 43 -0.01 -5.13 -4.06
N GLY A 44 0.16 -6.23 -4.80
CA GLY A 44 1.01 -6.29 -5.98
C GLY A 44 0.58 -5.29 -7.06
N ALA A 45 -0.72 -5.17 -7.32
CA ALA A 45 -1.24 -4.18 -8.26
C ALA A 45 -0.90 -2.72 -7.85
N LEU A 46 -0.89 -2.43 -6.55
CA LEU A 46 -0.52 -1.09 -6.05
C LEU A 46 0.98 -0.85 -6.12
N ALA A 47 1.80 -1.87 -5.83
CA ALA A 47 3.24 -1.81 -5.98
C ALA A 47 3.63 -1.54 -7.45
N GLU A 48 3.03 -2.25 -8.40
CA GLU A 48 3.22 -2.03 -9.84
C GLU A 48 2.74 -0.63 -10.30
N ALA A 49 1.75 -0.06 -9.61
CA ALA A 49 1.31 1.32 -9.84
C ALA A 49 2.25 2.39 -9.25
N GLY A 50 3.30 1.97 -8.53
CA GLY A 50 4.30 2.84 -7.92
C GLY A 50 3.95 3.33 -6.51
N ALA A 51 3.10 2.61 -5.77
CA ALA A 51 2.88 2.89 -4.36
C ALA A 51 4.17 2.68 -3.56
N THR A 52 4.53 3.65 -2.72
CA THR A 52 5.60 3.52 -1.72
C THR A 52 5.02 3.17 -0.35
N ILE A 53 3.75 3.53 -0.11
CA ILE A 53 2.99 3.21 1.10
C ILE A 53 1.59 2.74 0.67
N VAL A 54 1.08 1.71 1.33
CA VAL A 54 -0.30 1.23 1.15
C VAL A 54 -1.14 1.53 2.38
N ASP A 55 -2.23 2.28 2.19
CA ASP A 55 -3.26 2.53 3.18
C ASP A 55 -4.31 1.41 3.11
N VAL A 56 -4.14 0.38 3.95
CA VAL A 56 -5.03 -0.79 3.98
C VAL A 56 -6.23 -0.58 4.91
N ARG A 57 -7.39 -1.07 4.49
CA ARG A 57 -8.58 -1.18 5.33
C ARG A 57 -8.85 -2.64 5.67
N LEU A 58 -8.83 -2.96 6.96
CA LEU A 58 -9.17 -4.28 7.50
C LEU A 58 -10.56 -4.23 8.15
N VAL A 59 -11.43 -5.19 7.85
CA VAL A 59 -12.73 -5.31 8.53
C VAL A 59 -12.58 -6.32 9.66
N HIS A 60 -12.69 -5.85 10.90
CA HIS A 60 -12.50 -6.67 12.08
C HIS A 60 -13.67 -6.64 13.06
N ARG A 61 -13.91 -7.77 13.73
CA ARG A 61 -14.98 -7.94 14.72
C ARG A 61 -14.52 -7.78 16.18
N SER A 62 -13.21 -7.74 16.39
CA SER A 62 -12.58 -7.56 17.71
C SER A 62 -11.15 -7.04 17.53
N ALA A 63 -10.54 -6.57 18.62
CA ALA A 63 -9.13 -6.19 18.62
C ALA A 63 -8.21 -7.38 18.27
N GLY A 64 -8.50 -8.58 18.80
CA GLY A 64 -7.74 -9.80 18.48
C GLY A 64 -7.80 -10.13 16.99
N HIS A 65 -8.97 -10.04 16.38
CA HIS A 65 -9.12 -10.26 14.94
C HIS A 65 -8.32 -9.25 14.11
N CYS A 66 -8.25 -7.99 14.55
CA CYS A 66 -7.41 -6.98 13.90
C CYS A 66 -5.92 -7.35 13.97
N VAL A 67 -5.44 -7.81 15.14
CA VAL A 67 -4.05 -8.25 15.32
C VAL A 67 -3.74 -9.44 14.42
N GLU A 68 -4.60 -10.45 14.37
CA GLU A 68 -4.44 -11.61 13.49
C GLU A 68 -4.31 -11.21 12.02
N GLN A 69 -5.12 -10.25 11.57
CA GLN A 69 -5.07 -9.72 10.21
C GLN A 69 -3.78 -8.93 9.92
N LEU A 70 -3.28 -8.17 10.89
CA LEU A 70 -2.00 -7.46 10.77
C LEU A 70 -0.82 -8.43 10.73
N GLU A 71 -0.81 -9.45 11.58
CA GLU A 71 0.21 -10.49 11.55
C GLU A 71 0.20 -11.27 10.24
N ALA A 72 -0.98 -11.59 9.71
CA ALA A 72 -1.11 -12.22 8.39
C ALA A 72 -0.55 -11.32 7.29
N LEU A 73 -0.80 -10.01 7.33
CA LEU A 73 -0.25 -9.06 6.38
C LEU A 73 1.29 -9.00 6.45
N ILE A 74 1.87 -9.01 7.65
CA ILE A 74 3.33 -9.06 7.85
C ILE A 74 3.91 -10.33 7.22
N ARG A 75 3.31 -11.50 7.48
CA ARG A 75 3.76 -12.77 6.90
C ARG A 75 3.74 -12.76 5.37
N LEU A 76 2.75 -12.10 4.75
CA LEU A 76 2.69 -11.96 3.29
C LEU A 76 3.79 -11.03 2.74
N ALA A 77 4.24 -10.04 3.51
CA ALA A 77 5.32 -9.14 3.11
C ALA A 77 6.73 -9.76 3.26
N GLU A 78 6.86 -10.77 4.11
CA GLU A 78 8.13 -11.52 4.32
C GLU A 78 8.31 -12.71 3.37
N ALA A 79 7.25 -13.12 2.67
CA ALA A 79 7.21 -14.28 1.77
C ALA A 79 7.72 -13.95 0.36
#